data_AF-A0A3E1E2I6-F1
#
_entry.id   AF-A0A3E1E2I6-F1
#
_cell.length_a   1.000
_cell.length_b   1.000
_cell.length_c   1.000
_cell.angle_alpha   90.00
_cell.angle_beta   90.00
_cell.angle_gamma   90.00
#
_symmetry.space_group_name_H-M   'P 1'
#
loop_
_entity.id
_entity.type
_entity.pdbx_description
1 polymer ?
#
loop_
_entity_poly.entity_id
_entity_poly.type
_entity_poly.pdbx_seq_one_letter_code
_entity_poly.pdbx_strand_id
1 'polypeptide(L)'
;MTVDRPLSSTEAKIRRGIVSALEAAPRPLTFRQLRAAYDGPDASEDLLRSLLNRAVIAGAVFACSGDRFWNRDEKQLHLETARALIQEKPRTKSELVRALGELDTGCTEAWREQIFEELRESPGIHVLPVLGNQRSHRLSFKPPRLEDYIDRARAEYKKAQAALTEAGYAESDILRAICGVQTQAQTGPDPESRRQLLPARADDDLDFQRDAAELLVFAWQDSASPEARSILEDTLFSLGLDPVGKPGDVTSFDGRLQHCRGQLNPGQNVRITQQGWQLRNARGQHLVAKASVEPVP
;
A
#
# COMPACT_ATOMS: atom_id res chain seq x y z
N MET A 1 17.13 22.58 -39.34
CA MET A 1 18.29 21.81 -38.86
C MET A 1 19.47 22.77 -38.77
N THR A 2 19.73 23.33 -37.59
CA THR A 2 20.88 24.20 -37.36
C THR A 2 22.11 23.31 -37.31
N VAL A 3 23.02 23.46 -38.28
CA VAL A 3 24.27 22.68 -38.32
C VAL A 3 25.09 23.04 -37.08
N ASP A 4 25.35 22.06 -36.22
CA ASP A 4 26.03 22.29 -34.95
C ASP A 4 27.51 22.59 -35.20
N ARG A 5 27.84 23.90 -35.27
CA ARG A 5 29.22 24.34 -35.47
C ARG A 5 30.06 23.93 -34.26
N PRO A 6 31.22 23.27 -34.45
CA PRO A 6 32.10 22.89 -33.35
C PRO A 6 32.54 24.13 -32.57
N LEU A 7 32.57 24.00 -31.24
CA LEU A 7 32.99 25.07 -30.33
C LEU A 7 34.49 25.34 -30.49
N SER A 8 34.85 26.62 -30.46
CA SER A 8 36.24 27.03 -30.29
C SER A 8 36.80 26.61 -28.93
N SER A 9 38.13 26.56 -28.79
CA SER A 9 38.78 26.22 -27.51
C SER A 9 38.33 27.13 -26.36
N THR A 10 38.15 28.43 -26.64
CA THR A 10 37.67 29.41 -25.66
C THR A 10 36.22 29.15 -25.26
N GLU A 11 35.33 28.95 -26.22
CA GLU A 11 33.92 28.60 -25.93
C GLU A 11 33.78 27.31 -25.13
N ALA A 12 34.63 26.30 -25.41
CA ALA A 12 34.64 25.06 -24.65
C ALA A 12 35.11 25.26 -23.19
N LYS A 13 36.04 26.20 -22.93
CA LYS A 13 36.43 26.59 -21.57
C LYS A 13 35.30 27.33 -20.86
N ILE A 14 34.66 28.29 -21.53
CA ILE A 14 33.53 29.05 -20.99
C ILE A 14 32.38 28.10 -20.63
N ARG A 15 32.00 27.18 -21.54
CA ARG A 15 30.94 26.20 -21.29
C ARG A 15 31.25 25.31 -20.08
N ARG A 16 32.50 24.87 -19.92
CA ARG A 16 32.91 24.11 -18.72
C ARG A 16 32.77 24.93 -17.44
N GLY A 17 33.16 26.22 -17.46
CA GLY A 17 32.97 27.12 -16.32
C GLY A 17 31.49 27.31 -15.96
N ILE A 18 30.61 27.45 -16.96
CA ILE A 18 29.15 27.50 -16.74
C ILE A 18 28.66 26.24 -16.01
N VAL A 19 29.00 25.06 -16.53
CA VAL A 19 28.56 23.78 -15.95
C VAL A 19 29.12 23.62 -14.53
N SER A 20 30.39 23.94 -14.31
CA SER A 20 31.03 23.88 -12.99
C SER A 20 30.36 24.81 -11.97
N ALA A 21 29.98 26.02 -12.38
CA ALA A 21 29.27 26.97 -11.52
C ALA A 21 27.87 26.45 -11.14
N LEU A 22 27.17 25.80 -12.09
CA LEU A 22 25.86 25.18 -11.84
C LEU A 22 25.98 23.91 -10.96
N GLU A 23 27.03 23.11 -11.15
CA GLU A 23 27.34 21.93 -10.33
C GLU A 23 27.60 22.27 -8.86
N ALA A 24 28.28 23.39 -8.61
CA ALA A 24 28.55 23.89 -7.26
C ALA A 24 27.32 24.53 -6.59
N ALA A 25 26.30 24.90 -7.36
CA ALA A 25 25.14 25.61 -6.84
C ALA A 25 24.17 24.66 -6.11
N PRO A 26 23.80 24.95 -4.85
CA PRO A 26 22.84 24.13 -4.11
C PRO A 26 21.39 24.28 -4.60
N ARG A 27 21.13 25.23 -5.51
CA ARG A 27 19.81 25.55 -6.06
C ARG A 27 19.95 26.10 -7.48
N PRO A 28 18.88 26.04 -8.31
CA PRO A 28 18.88 26.67 -9.62
C PRO A 28 19.26 28.15 -9.55
N LEU A 29 20.12 28.59 -10.47
CA LEU A 29 20.62 29.97 -10.53
C LEU A 29 19.90 30.74 -11.63
N THR A 30 19.52 31.99 -11.35
CA THR A 30 19.17 32.93 -12.43
C THR A 30 20.41 33.25 -13.26
N PHE A 31 20.23 33.71 -14.50
CA PHE A 31 21.37 34.11 -15.33
C PHE A 31 22.31 35.12 -14.64
N ARG A 32 21.74 36.09 -13.91
CA ARG A 32 22.51 37.08 -13.13
C ARG A 32 23.34 36.42 -12.02
N GLN A 33 22.77 35.46 -11.31
CA GLN A 33 23.47 34.72 -10.25
C GLN A 33 24.56 33.81 -10.84
N LEU A 34 24.26 33.14 -11.95
CA LEU A 34 25.24 32.33 -12.69
C LEU A 34 26.43 33.18 -13.13
N ARG A 35 26.18 34.38 -13.69
CA ARG A 35 27.24 35.31 -14.07
C ARG A 35 28.12 35.73 -12.88
N ALA A 36 27.52 35.90 -11.70
CA ALA A 36 28.25 36.24 -10.49
C ALA A 36 29.04 35.05 -9.90
N ALA A 37 28.56 33.82 -10.09
CA ALA A 37 29.21 32.60 -9.64
C ALA A 37 30.25 32.04 -10.62
N TYR A 38 30.21 32.49 -11.87
CA TYR A 38 31.11 32.05 -12.94
C TYR A 38 32.51 32.64 -12.76
N ASP A 39 33.51 31.76 -12.67
CA ASP A 39 34.94 32.07 -12.46
C ASP A 39 35.81 31.88 -13.71
N GLY A 40 35.19 31.64 -14.86
CA GLY A 40 35.89 31.35 -16.12
C GLY A 40 36.37 32.59 -16.87
N PRO A 41 36.87 32.40 -18.11
CA PRO A 41 37.30 33.50 -18.98
C PRO A 41 36.22 34.56 -19.18
N ASP A 42 36.61 35.83 -19.27
CA ASP A 42 35.65 36.90 -19.55
C ASP A 42 34.96 36.67 -20.89
N ALA A 43 33.66 36.92 -20.91
CA ALA A 43 32.77 36.61 -22.01
C ALA A 43 31.64 37.64 -22.01
N SER A 44 31.14 38.02 -23.18
CA SER A 44 29.94 38.87 -23.25
C SER A 44 28.71 38.12 -22.72
N GLU A 45 27.70 38.87 -22.28
CA GLU A 45 26.42 38.30 -21.86
C GLU A 45 25.78 37.46 -22.97
N ASP A 46 25.77 37.96 -24.21
CA ASP A 46 25.21 37.24 -25.37
C ASP A 46 25.92 35.91 -25.62
N LEU A 47 27.24 35.88 -25.50
CA LEU A 47 28.02 34.66 -25.67
C LEU A 47 27.70 33.64 -24.57
N LEU A 48 27.62 34.08 -23.30
CA LEU A 48 27.23 33.21 -22.20
C LEU A 48 25.82 32.64 -22.39
N ARG A 49 24.83 33.48 -22.75
CA ARG A 49 23.45 33.02 -23.00
C ARG A 49 23.39 32.04 -24.16
N SER A 50 24.13 32.30 -25.23
CA SER A 50 24.22 31.39 -26.39
C SER A 50 24.81 30.03 -25.99
N LEU A 51 25.92 30.02 -25.24
CA LEU A 51 26.57 28.79 -24.79
C LEU A 51 25.73 28.04 -23.76
N LEU A 52 25.03 28.75 -22.87
CA LEU A 52 24.09 28.17 -21.92
C LEU A 52 22.92 27.51 -22.63
N ASN A 53 22.29 28.19 -23.60
CA ASN A 53 21.22 27.61 -24.42
C ASN A 53 21.70 26.38 -25.20
N ARG A 54 22.94 26.42 -25.75
CA ARG A 54 23.55 25.24 -26.37
C ARG A 54 23.75 24.09 -25.38
N ALA A 55 24.15 24.39 -24.15
CA ALA A 55 24.27 23.38 -23.09
C ALA A 55 22.91 22.79 -22.69
N VAL A 56 21.85 23.61 -22.68
CA VAL A 56 20.47 23.15 -22.47
C VAL A 56 20.00 22.23 -23.59
N ILE A 57 20.20 22.62 -24.85
CA ILE A 57 19.85 21.79 -26.03
C ILE A 57 20.63 20.46 -26.01
N ALA A 58 21.88 20.48 -25.55
CA ALA A 58 22.70 19.28 -25.42
C ALA A 58 22.35 18.41 -24.19
N GLY A 59 21.40 18.83 -23.33
CA GLY A 59 21.02 18.11 -22.11
C GLY A 59 22.08 18.15 -21.00
N ALA A 60 23.08 19.03 -21.10
CA ALA A 60 24.11 19.21 -20.07
C ALA A 60 23.65 20.16 -18.94
N VAL A 61 22.64 20.98 -19.21
CA VAL A 61 22.02 21.92 -18.29
C VAL A 61 20.52 21.83 -18.47
N PHE A 62 19.76 21.98 -17.39
CA PHE A 62 18.30 22.02 -17.40
C PHE A 62 17.83 23.45 -17.18
N ALA A 63 16.93 23.91 -18.04
CA ALA A 63 16.22 25.17 -17.82
C ALA A 63 15.04 24.92 -16.88
N CYS A 64 15.00 25.63 -15.77
CA CYS A 64 13.89 25.66 -14.82
C CYS A 64 12.96 26.85 -15.14
N SER A 65 11.83 26.98 -14.45
CA SER A 65 10.98 28.17 -14.63
C SER A 65 11.70 29.48 -14.27
N GLY A 66 11.31 30.56 -14.94
CA GLY A 66 11.76 31.92 -14.61
C GLY A 66 13.21 32.27 -14.96
N ASP A 67 13.74 31.81 -16.11
CA ASP A 67 15.13 32.06 -16.56
C ASP A 67 16.18 31.56 -15.56
N ARG A 68 15.91 30.38 -14.97
CA ARG A 68 16.80 29.70 -14.04
C ARG A 68 17.39 28.45 -14.68
N PHE A 69 18.61 28.12 -14.27
CA PHE A 69 19.36 27.01 -14.85
C PHE A 69 19.96 26.15 -13.75
N TRP A 70 20.05 24.85 -14.00
CA TRP A 70 20.72 23.91 -13.10
C TRP A 70 21.35 22.74 -13.84
N ASN A 71 22.25 22.00 -13.18
CA ASN A 71 22.91 20.84 -13.77
C ASN A 71 22.18 19.52 -13.51
N ARG A 72 21.10 19.53 -12.74
CA ARG A 72 20.26 18.36 -12.45
C ARG A 72 18.87 18.57 -13.03
N ASP A 73 18.23 17.48 -13.43
CA ASP A 73 16.83 17.49 -13.83
C ASP A 73 15.97 18.01 -12.67
N GLU A 74 14.92 18.77 -13.01
CA GLU A 74 13.96 19.28 -12.05
C GLU A 74 13.33 18.15 -11.23
N LYS A 75 13.08 17.00 -11.86
CA LYS A 75 12.65 15.78 -11.15
C LYS A 75 13.64 15.35 -10.08
N GLN A 76 14.93 15.34 -10.43
CA GLN A 76 15.99 14.94 -9.52
C GLN A 76 16.13 15.93 -8.36
N LEU A 77 15.99 17.24 -8.60
CA LEU A 77 15.94 18.26 -7.53
C LEU A 77 14.90 17.91 -6.47
N HIS A 78 13.68 17.62 -6.92
CA HIS A 78 12.55 17.37 -6.03
C HIS A 78 12.71 16.05 -5.29
N LEU A 79 13.20 15.01 -5.95
CA LEU A 79 13.51 13.73 -5.30
C LEU A 79 14.58 13.89 -4.23
N GLU A 80 15.69 14.57 -4.54
CA GLU A 80 16.78 14.82 -3.58
C GLU A 80 16.30 15.67 -2.40
N THR A 81 15.54 16.73 -2.67
CA THR A 81 14.99 17.61 -1.63
C THR A 81 14.00 16.86 -0.74
N ALA A 82 13.07 16.10 -1.33
CA ALA A 82 12.11 15.33 -0.58
C ALA A 82 12.78 14.25 0.28
N ARG A 83 13.82 13.58 -0.24
CA ARG A 83 14.64 12.65 0.54
C ARG A 83 15.31 13.37 1.72
N ALA A 84 15.94 14.52 1.50
CA ALA A 84 16.53 15.30 2.60
C ALA A 84 15.49 15.66 3.68
N LEU A 85 14.28 16.07 3.27
CA LEU A 85 13.18 16.41 4.18
C LEU A 85 12.66 15.20 4.98
N ILE A 86 12.57 14.01 4.35
CA ILE A 86 12.15 12.76 4.99
C ILE A 86 13.23 12.25 5.95
N GLN A 87 14.51 12.44 5.59
CA GLN A 87 15.66 12.05 6.41
C GLN A 87 15.75 12.86 7.69
N GLU A 88 15.43 14.16 7.63
CA GLU A 88 15.30 15.02 8.82
C GLU A 88 14.18 14.53 9.74
N LYS A 89 12.97 14.31 9.21
CA LYS A 89 11.83 13.79 9.98
C LYS A 89 10.76 13.17 9.09
N PRO A 90 9.97 12.19 9.59
CA PRO A 90 8.89 11.60 8.82
C PRO A 90 7.83 12.62 8.39
N ARG A 91 7.44 12.60 7.10
CA ARG A 91 6.52 13.59 6.51
C ARG A 91 5.28 12.93 5.89
N THR A 92 4.14 13.61 5.95
CA THR A 92 2.94 13.22 5.19
C THR A 92 3.04 13.67 3.72
N LYS A 93 2.14 13.15 2.85
CA LYS A 93 1.99 13.62 1.47
C LYS A 93 1.81 15.14 1.39
N SER A 94 0.85 15.69 2.14
CA SER A 94 0.56 17.12 2.15
C SER A 94 1.73 17.98 2.65
N GLU A 95 2.47 17.51 3.66
CA GLU A 95 3.66 18.19 4.17
C GLU A 95 4.77 18.25 3.09
N LEU A 96 4.99 17.15 2.36
CA LEU A 96 5.99 17.08 1.29
C LEU A 96 5.59 17.92 0.07
N VAL A 97 4.36 17.77 -0.43
CA VAL A 97 3.88 18.51 -1.60
C VAL A 97 3.95 20.03 -1.36
N ARG A 98 3.59 20.48 -0.15
CA ARG A 98 3.71 21.88 0.24
C ARG A 98 5.17 22.33 0.28
N ALA A 99 6.04 21.59 0.97
CA ALA A 99 7.46 21.94 1.09
C ALA A 99 8.17 21.96 -0.28
N LEU A 100 7.83 21.03 -1.17
CA LEU A 100 8.34 21.01 -2.54
C LEU A 100 7.86 22.21 -3.37
N GLY A 101 6.68 22.76 -3.06
CA GLY A 101 6.19 23.98 -3.70
C GLY A 101 7.02 25.23 -3.38
N GLU A 102 7.79 25.21 -2.29
CA GLU A 102 8.65 26.33 -1.88
C GLU A 102 9.93 26.42 -2.73
N LEU A 103 10.23 25.40 -3.56
CA LEU A 103 11.39 25.39 -4.45
C LEU A 103 11.26 26.35 -5.65
N ASP A 104 10.07 26.92 -5.90
CA ASP A 104 9.80 27.90 -6.96
C ASP A 104 10.29 27.45 -8.35
N THR A 105 10.11 26.16 -8.66
CA THR A 105 10.58 25.59 -9.93
C THR A 105 9.53 25.66 -11.03
N GLY A 106 8.28 26.01 -10.70
CA GLY A 106 7.16 26.08 -11.64
C GLY A 106 6.35 24.78 -11.75
N CYS A 107 6.71 23.75 -10.98
CA CYS A 107 6.01 22.47 -10.96
C CYS A 107 4.58 22.57 -10.42
N THR A 108 3.65 21.90 -11.10
CA THR A 108 2.26 21.80 -10.65
C THR A 108 2.15 20.95 -9.39
N GLU A 109 1.02 21.06 -8.68
CA GLU A 109 0.74 20.21 -7.52
C GLU A 109 0.66 18.74 -7.91
N ALA A 110 -0.04 18.39 -9.00
CA ALA A 110 -0.16 17.02 -9.50
C ALA A 110 1.20 16.38 -9.78
N TRP A 111 2.14 17.13 -10.36
CA TRP A 111 3.48 16.64 -10.60
C TRP A 111 4.24 16.39 -9.28
N ARG A 112 4.08 17.26 -8.27
CA ARG A 112 4.65 17.04 -6.93
C ARG A 112 4.03 15.83 -6.23
N GLU A 113 2.76 15.53 -6.48
CA GLU A 113 2.15 14.29 -5.99
C GLU A 113 2.77 13.05 -6.65
N GLN A 114 3.12 13.12 -7.93
CA GLN A 114 3.83 12.03 -8.62
C GLN A 114 5.20 11.75 -7.98
N ILE A 115 5.94 12.79 -7.58
CA ILE A 115 7.18 12.65 -6.81
C ILE A 115 6.94 11.90 -5.49
N PHE A 116 5.81 12.17 -4.82
CA PHE A 116 5.48 11.46 -3.58
C PHE A 116 5.24 9.96 -3.81
N GLU A 117 4.47 9.58 -4.84
CA GLU A 117 4.24 8.16 -5.13
C GLU A 117 5.54 7.44 -5.52
N GLU A 118 6.43 8.09 -6.28
CA GLU A 118 7.75 7.52 -6.62
C GLU A 118 8.65 7.33 -5.38
N LEU A 119 8.61 8.26 -4.42
CA LEU A 119 9.32 8.10 -3.16
C LEU A 119 8.73 6.98 -2.31
N ARG A 120 7.41 6.82 -2.31
CA ARG A 120 6.73 5.74 -1.60
C ARG A 120 7.15 4.36 -2.11
N GLU A 121 7.40 4.24 -3.41
CA GLU A 121 7.87 3.00 -4.05
C GLU A 121 9.40 2.84 -4.00
N SER A 122 10.14 3.88 -3.60
CA SER A 122 11.59 3.85 -3.57
C SER A 122 12.13 2.91 -2.48
N PRO A 123 13.15 2.08 -2.79
CA PRO A 123 13.76 1.20 -1.80
C PRO A 123 14.38 2.00 -0.64
N GLY A 124 14.16 1.52 0.58
CA GLY A 124 14.65 2.16 1.82
C GLY A 124 13.77 3.28 2.36
N ILE A 125 12.67 3.62 1.67
CA ILE A 125 11.62 4.49 2.22
C ILE A 125 10.48 3.59 2.70
N HIS A 126 10.08 3.80 3.95
CA HIS A 126 9.02 3.07 4.62
C HIS A 126 7.78 3.94 4.77
N VAL A 127 6.62 3.34 4.50
CA VAL A 127 5.33 3.94 4.82
C VAL A 127 5.00 3.59 6.27
N LEU A 128 5.00 4.61 7.13
CA LEU A 128 4.62 4.44 8.53
C LEU A 128 3.09 4.27 8.65
N PRO A 129 2.62 3.28 9.42
CA PRO A 129 1.22 3.18 9.81
C PRO A 129 0.71 4.48 10.44
N VAL A 130 -0.57 4.75 10.25
CA VAL A 130 -1.22 5.90 10.85
C VAL A 130 -1.28 5.71 12.37
N LEU A 131 -0.80 6.71 13.12
CA LEU A 131 -0.74 6.66 14.59
C LEU A 131 -1.76 7.60 15.25
N GLY A 132 -2.69 7.03 16.00
CA GLY A 132 -3.71 7.76 16.77
C GLY A 132 -4.60 8.64 15.88
N ASN A 133 -4.72 9.93 16.22
CA ASN A 133 -5.55 10.90 15.50
C ASN A 133 -4.98 11.37 14.14
N GLN A 134 -3.88 10.78 13.67
CA GLN A 134 -3.38 11.09 12.34
C GLN A 134 -4.37 10.56 11.29
N ARG A 135 -4.49 11.27 10.16
CA ARG A 135 -5.39 10.88 9.06
C ARG A 135 -4.65 10.38 7.83
N SER A 136 -3.32 10.37 7.86
CA SER A 136 -2.50 10.11 6.69
C SER A 136 -1.20 9.43 7.09
N HIS A 137 -0.74 8.55 6.21
CA HIS A 137 0.56 7.90 6.33
C HIS A 137 1.70 8.90 6.23
N ARG A 138 2.82 8.55 6.85
CA ARG A 138 4.08 9.30 6.76
C ARG A 138 5.15 8.45 6.08
N LEU A 139 6.01 9.07 5.28
CA LEU A 139 7.21 8.44 4.74
C LEU A 139 8.38 8.62 5.71
N SER A 140 9.22 7.60 5.85
CA SER A 140 10.44 7.64 6.67
C SER A 140 11.54 6.77 6.09
N PHE A 141 12.80 7.14 6.27
CA PHE A 141 13.95 6.24 6.04
C PHE A 141 14.15 5.22 7.17
N LYS A 142 13.55 5.45 8.34
CA LYS A 142 13.63 4.51 9.46
C LYS A 142 12.45 3.54 9.35
N PRO A 143 12.68 2.22 9.48
CA PRO A 143 11.59 1.27 9.50
C PRO A 143 10.67 1.55 10.69
N PRO A 144 9.36 1.22 10.59
CA PRO A 144 8.46 1.33 11.72
C PRO A 144 8.96 0.45 12.87
N ARG A 145 9.17 1.05 14.04
CA ARG A 145 9.55 0.33 15.25
C ARG A 145 8.29 -0.07 16.00
N LEU A 146 8.09 -1.37 16.22
CA LEU A 146 6.87 -1.91 16.84
C LEU A 146 6.58 -1.26 18.20
N GLU A 147 7.64 -0.93 18.94
CA GLU A 147 7.58 -0.32 20.27
C GLU A 147 6.83 1.01 20.24
N ASP A 148 7.08 1.86 19.24
CA ASP A 148 6.43 3.17 19.10
C ASP A 148 4.90 3.03 18.91
N TYR A 149 4.47 1.96 18.25
CA TYR A 149 3.04 1.66 18.04
C TYR A 149 2.42 1.05 19.28
N ILE A 150 3.12 0.13 19.94
CA ILE A 150 2.64 -0.51 21.18
C ILE A 150 2.49 0.53 22.29
N ASP A 151 3.48 1.39 22.51
CA ASP A 151 3.44 2.38 23.59
C ASP A 151 2.34 3.40 23.37
N ARG A 152 2.11 3.79 22.11
CA ARG A 152 0.99 4.67 21.78
C ARG A 152 -0.35 3.97 21.90
N ALA A 153 -0.49 2.73 21.43
CA ALA A 153 -1.71 1.94 21.62
C ALA A 153 -2.03 1.77 23.11
N ARG A 154 -1.02 1.54 23.95
CA ARG A 154 -1.15 1.53 25.42
C ARG A 154 -1.62 2.88 25.96
N ALA A 155 -1.11 4.00 25.44
CA ALA A 155 -1.54 5.33 25.88
C ALA A 155 -3.01 5.62 25.51
N GLU A 156 -3.42 5.33 24.27
CA GLU A 156 -4.82 5.47 23.83
C GLU A 156 -5.73 4.52 24.61
N TYR A 157 -5.29 3.28 24.86
CA TYR A 157 -5.99 2.31 25.70
C TYR A 157 -6.23 2.88 27.11
N LYS A 158 -5.19 3.40 27.78
CA LYS A 158 -5.31 3.99 29.11
C LYS A 158 -6.29 5.16 29.13
N LYS A 159 -6.29 5.98 28.07
CA LYS A 159 -7.22 7.09 27.93
C LYS A 159 -8.68 6.61 27.78
N ALA A 160 -8.91 5.62 26.92
CA ALA A 160 -10.23 5.03 26.73
C ALA A 160 -10.73 4.32 28.00
N GLN A 161 -9.85 3.58 28.67
CA GLN A 161 -10.11 2.93 29.95
C GLN A 161 -10.54 3.95 31.01
N ALA A 162 -9.79 5.03 31.17
CA ALA A 162 -10.13 6.09 32.13
C ALA A 162 -11.51 6.71 31.85
N ALA A 163 -11.82 7.02 30.58
CA ALA A 163 -13.12 7.57 30.19
C ALA A 163 -14.29 6.60 30.45
N LEU A 164 -14.10 5.30 30.22
CA LEU A 164 -15.12 4.28 30.47
C LEU A 164 -15.31 4.02 31.98
N THR A 165 -14.22 4.03 32.75
CA THR A 165 -14.32 3.93 34.21
C THR A 165 -15.03 5.13 34.82
N GLU A 166 -14.77 6.35 34.32
CA GLU A 166 -15.51 7.55 34.71
C GLU A 166 -17.00 7.45 34.37
N ALA A 167 -17.35 6.78 33.28
CA ALA A 167 -18.72 6.46 32.90
C ALA A 167 -19.35 5.29 33.69
N GLY A 168 -18.64 4.70 34.65
CA GLY A 168 -19.14 3.65 35.54
C GLY A 168 -18.95 2.21 35.05
N TYR A 169 -18.20 1.99 33.96
CA TYR A 169 -17.86 0.64 33.52
C TYR A 169 -16.74 0.03 34.38
N ALA A 170 -16.91 -1.23 34.76
CA ALA A 170 -15.87 -1.96 35.49
C ALA A 170 -14.66 -2.24 34.60
N GLU A 171 -13.46 -2.12 35.15
CA GLU A 171 -12.19 -2.38 34.45
C GLU A 171 -12.14 -3.77 33.80
N SER A 172 -12.69 -4.78 34.49
CA SER A 172 -12.77 -6.15 33.99
C SER A 172 -13.62 -6.28 32.72
N ASP A 173 -14.69 -5.50 32.60
CA ASP A 173 -15.59 -5.54 31.43
C ASP A 173 -14.95 -4.83 30.24
N ILE A 174 -14.24 -3.72 30.51
CA ILE A 174 -13.45 -2.98 29.51
C ILE A 174 -12.35 -3.89 28.94
N LEU A 175 -11.59 -4.56 29.80
CA LEU A 175 -10.55 -5.52 29.40
C LEU A 175 -11.14 -6.68 28.58
N ARG A 176 -12.27 -7.26 29.03
CA ARG A 176 -12.93 -8.36 28.32
C ARG A 176 -13.38 -7.94 26.92
N ALA A 177 -13.98 -6.75 26.80
CA ALA A 177 -14.41 -6.21 25.51
C ALA A 177 -13.23 -5.95 24.56
N ILE A 178 -12.12 -5.38 25.07
CA ILE A 178 -10.97 -4.99 24.26
C ILE A 178 -10.11 -6.18 23.83
N CYS A 179 -9.86 -7.13 24.71
CA CYS A 179 -9.03 -8.30 24.38
C CYS A 179 -9.73 -9.26 23.40
N GLY A 180 -10.95 -8.95 22.96
CA GLY A 180 -11.72 -9.82 22.08
C GLY A 180 -11.88 -11.23 22.66
N VAL A 181 -11.70 -11.37 23.99
CA VAL A 181 -11.93 -12.61 24.70
C VAL A 181 -13.44 -12.74 24.74
N GLN A 182 -13.99 -13.22 23.63
CA GLN A 182 -15.12 -14.12 23.62
C GLN A 182 -14.69 -15.32 24.45
N THR A 183 -14.63 -15.11 25.76
CA THR A 183 -14.81 -16.19 26.72
C THR A 183 -16.15 -16.75 26.29
N GLN A 184 -16.13 -17.92 25.66
CA GLN A 184 -17.30 -18.75 25.50
C GLN A 184 -17.81 -19.05 26.90
N ALA A 185 -18.55 -18.12 27.45
CA ALA A 185 -19.30 -18.21 28.68
C ALA A 185 -20.63 -17.51 28.40
N GLN A 186 -21.43 -18.25 27.64
CA GLN A 186 -22.89 -18.28 27.68
C GLN A 186 -23.68 -17.09 27.09
N THR A 187 -24.58 -17.48 26.17
CA THR A 187 -25.73 -16.76 25.62
C THR A 187 -25.47 -15.52 24.77
N GLY A 188 -24.64 -15.64 23.73
CA GLY A 188 -24.86 -14.85 22.52
C GLY A 188 -26.04 -15.42 21.73
N PRO A 189 -26.76 -14.60 20.93
CA PRO A 189 -27.88 -15.07 20.12
C PRO A 189 -27.39 -16.15 19.17
N ASP A 190 -28.21 -17.19 18.98
CA ASP A 190 -27.94 -18.37 18.17
C ASP A 190 -27.34 -17.99 16.80
N PRO A 191 -26.40 -18.78 16.23
CA PRO A 191 -25.82 -18.53 14.92
C PRO A 191 -26.82 -18.17 13.80
N GLU A 192 -28.07 -18.62 13.83
CA GLU A 192 -29.09 -18.15 12.87
C GLU A 192 -29.48 -16.69 13.10
N SER A 193 -29.53 -16.24 14.36
CA SER A 193 -29.86 -14.85 14.72
C SER A 193 -28.78 -13.86 14.25
N ARG A 194 -27.51 -14.26 14.19
CA ARG A 194 -26.43 -13.42 13.62
C ARG A 194 -26.57 -13.25 12.11
N ARG A 195 -27.13 -14.24 11.41
CA ARG A 195 -27.35 -14.19 9.95
C ARG A 195 -28.42 -13.16 9.56
N GLN A 196 -29.35 -12.85 10.45
CA GLN A 196 -30.46 -11.91 10.20
C GLN A 196 -30.07 -10.43 10.35
N LEU A 197 -28.88 -10.12 10.89
CA LEU A 197 -28.46 -8.74 11.19
C LEU A 197 -27.52 -8.13 10.15
N LEU A 198 -27.16 -8.85 9.09
CA LEU A 198 -26.40 -8.26 8.00
C LEU A 198 -27.36 -7.47 7.10
N PRO A 199 -27.15 -6.15 6.91
CA PRO A 199 -27.95 -5.38 5.97
C PRO A 199 -27.86 -6.01 4.58
N ALA A 200 -28.95 -5.94 3.82
CA ALA A 200 -28.96 -6.38 2.42
C ALA A 200 -27.79 -5.72 1.68
N ARG A 201 -26.79 -6.52 1.33
CA ARG A 201 -25.60 -6.05 0.61
C ARG A 201 -25.95 -5.79 -0.85
N ALA A 202 -25.25 -4.84 -1.48
CA ALA A 202 -25.44 -4.58 -2.90
C ALA A 202 -25.05 -5.83 -3.73
N ASP A 203 -25.56 -5.94 -4.94
CA ASP A 203 -25.27 -7.08 -5.82
C ASP A 203 -23.76 -7.28 -6.07
N ASP A 204 -23.00 -6.19 -6.19
CA ASP A 204 -21.55 -6.21 -6.38
C ASP A 204 -20.82 -6.82 -5.18
N ASP A 205 -21.34 -6.64 -3.95
CA ASP A 205 -20.75 -7.23 -2.75
C ASP A 205 -20.94 -8.75 -2.70
N LEU A 206 -22.00 -9.27 -3.35
CA LEU A 206 -22.28 -10.71 -3.39
C LEU A 206 -21.35 -11.44 -4.37
N ASP A 207 -21.03 -10.81 -5.49
CA ASP A 207 -20.04 -11.36 -6.43
C ASP A 207 -18.63 -11.31 -5.81
N PHE A 208 -18.26 -10.21 -5.13
CA PHE A 208 -17.03 -10.16 -4.35
C PHE A 208 -16.96 -11.25 -3.27
N GLN A 209 -18.06 -11.49 -2.54
CA GLN A 209 -18.12 -12.55 -1.54
C GLN A 209 -17.90 -13.94 -2.16
N ARG A 210 -18.47 -14.20 -3.35
CA ARG A 210 -18.25 -15.48 -4.06
C ARG A 210 -16.79 -15.65 -4.44
N ASP A 211 -16.20 -14.64 -5.08
CA ASP A 211 -14.81 -14.72 -5.56
C ASP A 211 -13.83 -14.87 -4.38
N ALA A 212 -14.07 -14.17 -3.26
CA ALA A 212 -13.30 -14.32 -2.04
C ALA A 212 -13.46 -15.74 -1.42
N ALA A 213 -14.68 -16.28 -1.42
CA ALA A 213 -14.95 -17.62 -0.92
C ALA A 213 -14.23 -18.69 -1.76
N GLU A 214 -14.26 -18.59 -3.09
CA GLU A 214 -13.54 -19.48 -3.99
C GLU A 214 -12.02 -19.46 -3.73
N LEU A 215 -11.43 -18.25 -3.67
CA LEU A 215 -10.00 -18.09 -3.41
C LEU A 215 -9.58 -18.72 -2.07
N LEU A 216 -10.36 -18.49 -1.01
CA LEU A 216 -10.06 -19.03 0.32
C LEU A 216 -10.23 -20.54 0.38
N VAL A 217 -11.22 -21.10 -0.31
CA VAL A 217 -11.39 -22.54 -0.40
C VAL A 217 -10.23 -23.19 -1.15
N PHE A 218 -9.74 -22.59 -2.23
CA PHE A 218 -8.53 -23.07 -2.92
C PHE A 218 -7.31 -23.02 -2.00
N ALA A 219 -7.09 -21.90 -1.30
CA ALA A 219 -5.99 -21.78 -0.33
C ALA A 219 -6.09 -22.84 0.79
N TRP A 220 -7.30 -23.14 1.26
CA TRP A 220 -7.54 -24.18 2.27
C TRP A 220 -7.22 -25.58 1.75
N GLN A 221 -7.61 -25.90 0.51
CA GLN A 221 -7.30 -27.18 -0.13
C GLN A 221 -5.80 -27.38 -0.34
N ASP A 222 -5.10 -26.35 -0.81
CA ASP A 222 -3.66 -26.38 -1.13
C ASP A 222 -2.76 -26.29 0.11
N SER A 223 -3.28 -25.83 1.24
CA SER A 223 -2.51 -25.71 2.48
C SER A 223 -2.07 -27.09 2.99
N ALA A 224 -0.76 -27.28 3.16
CA ALA A 224 -0.19 -28.47 3.79
C ALA A 224 -0.13 -28.38 5.33
N SER A 225 -0.25 -27.17 5.89
CA SER A 225 -0.15 -26.93 7.33
C SER A 225 -1.53 -27.10 8.00
N PRO A 226 -1.65 -27.99 9.01
CA PRO A 226 -2.89 -28.15 9.77
C PRO A 226 -3.33 -26.86 10.48
N GLU A 227 -2.37 -26.08 10.99
CA GLU A 227 -2.65 -24.80 11.66
C GLU A 227 -3.22 -23.78 10.67
N ALA A 228 -2.60 -23.65 9.49
CA ALA A 228 -3.11 -22.75 8.46
C ALA A 228 -4.49 -23.18 7.96
N ARG A 229 -4.76 -24.49 7.86
CA ARG A 229 -6.10 -24.99 7.54
C ARG A 229 -7.14 -24.60 8.58
N SER A 230 -6.82 -24.73 9.87
CA SER A 230 -7.73 -24.32 10.95
C SER A 230 -8.06 -22.83 10.88
N ILE A 231 -7.07 -21.97 10.63
CA ILE A 231 -7.29 -20.51 10.50
C ILE A 231 -8.17 -20.21 9.28
N LEU A 232 -7.94 -20.90 8.16
CA LEU A 232 -8.75 -20.74 6.95
C LEU A 232 -10.19 -21.25 7.17
N GLU A 233 -10.38 -22.34 7.91
CA GLU A 233 -11.71 -22.83 8.30
C GLU A 233 -12.51 -21.77 9.07
N ASP A 234 -11.91 -21.20 10.12
CA ASP A 234 -12.54 -20.15 10.91
C ASP A 234 -12.89 -18.91 10.05
N THR A 235 -12.03 -18.59 9.09
CA THR A 235 -12.25 -17.50 8.13
C THR A 235 -13.42 -17.82 7.20
N LEU A 236 -13.49 -19.03 6.66
CA LEU A 236 -14.59 -19.49 5.80
C LEU A 236 -15.93 -19.48 6.54
N PHE A 237 -15.96 -19.95 7.80
CA PHE A 237 -17.15 -19.87 8.65
C PHE A 237 -17.59 -18.42 8.88
N SER A 238 -16.63 -17.52 9.13
CA SER A 238 -16.90 -16.09 9.33
C SER A 238 -17.46 -15.40 8.08
N LEU A 239 -17.14 -15.92 6.89
CA LEU A 239 -17.69 -15.46 5.61
C LEU A 239 -19.05 -16.08 5.25
N GLY A 240 -19.58 -16.96 6.10
CA GLY A 240 -20.88 -17.59 5.91
C GLY A 240 -20.85 -18.83 5.02
N LEU A 241 -19.70 -19.49 4.88
CA LEU A 241 -19.64 -20.81 4.28
C LEU A 241 -20.04 -21.88 5.30
N ASP A 242 -20.83 -22.84 4.84
CA ASP A 242 -21.17 -24.05 5.58
C ASP A 242 -20.36 -25.24 5.01
N PRO A 243 -19.84 -26.13 5.87
CA PRO A 243 -19.15 -27.33 5.42
C PRO A 243 -20.14 -28.35 4.85
N VAL A 244 -19.72 -29.05 3.80
CA VAL A 244 -20.47 -30.15 3.17
C VAL A 244 -19.92 -31.47 3.71
N GLY A 245 -20.51 -31.90 4.83
CA GLY A 245 -20.16 -33.12 5.57
C GLY A 245 -18.79 -33.06 6.27
N LYS A 246 -18.48 -34.04 7.13
CA LYS A 246 -17.20 -34.10 7.86
C LYS A 246 -16.37 -35.31 7.43
N PRO A 247 -15.03 -35.19 7.37
CA PRO A 247 -14.17 -36.34 7.10
C PRO A 247 -14.47 -37.50 8.06
N GLY A 248 -14.71 -38.69 7.50
CA GLY A 248 -15.11 -39.89 8.23
C GLY A 248 -16.61 -40.16 8.24
N ASP A 249 -17.47 -39.17 7.96
CA ASP A 249 -18.92 -39.37 7.90
C ASP A 249 -19.29 -40.32 6.76
N VAL A 250 -20.25 -41.20 7.01
CA VAL A 250 -20.87 -42.06 5.97
C VAL A 250 -22.21 -41.46 5.57
N THR A 251 -22.39 -41.21 4.27
CA THR A 251 -23.60 -40.60 3.70
C THR A 251 -23.96 -41.27 2.38
N SER A 252 -25.19 -41.04 1.92
CA SER A 252 -25.61 -41.39 0.57
C SER A 252 -24.94 -40.48 -0.47
N PHE A 253 -24.49 -41.05 -1.59
CA PHE A 253 -23.79 -40.32 -2.64
C PHE A 253 -24.72 -39.36 -3.40
N ASP A 254 -24.37 -38.07 -3.40
CA ASP A 254 -24.99 -37.03 -4.22
C ASP A 254 -23.93 -36.35 -5.10
N GLY A 255 -23.96 -36.66 -6.40
CA GLY A 255 -23.03 -36.10 -7.38
C GLY A 255 -23.09 -34.58 -7.55
N ARG A 256 -24.11 -33.91 -6.99
CA ARG A 256 -24.16 -32.44 -6.92
C ARG A 256 -23.21 -31.90 -5.86
N LEU A 257 -23.17 -32.52 -4.69
CA LEU A 257 -22.42 -32.06 -3.52
C LEU A 257 -21.05 -32.74 -3.37
N GLN A 258 -20.87 -33.88 -4.00
CA GLN A 258 -19.72 -34.76 -3.78
C GLN A 258 -19.01 -35.11 -5.09
N HIS A 259 -17.72 -35.35 -4.99
CA HIS A 259 -16.86 -35.84 -6.07
C HIS A 259 -16.19 -37.15 -5.62
N CYS A 260 -16.21 -38.15 -6.50
CA CYS A 260 -15.51 -39.42 -6.33
C CYS A 260 -14.69 -39.68 -7.58
N ARG A 261 -13.50 -40.29 -7.42
CA ARG A 261 -12.65 -40.70 -8.57
C ARG A 261 -13.22 -41.90 -9.33
N GLY A 262 -14.05 -42.73 -8.69
CA GLY A 262 -14.68 -43.90 -9.28
C GLY A 262 -16.11 -43.64 -9.79
N GLN A 263 -16.69 -44.62 -10.48
CA GLN A 263 -18.11 -44.60 -10.82
C GLN A 263 -18.93 -45.01 -9.60
N LEU A 264 -19.75 -44.08 -9.12
CA LEU A 264 -20.73 -44.33 -8.07
C LEU A 264 -22.13 -44.01 -8.58
N ASN A 265 -23.09 -44.86 -8.23
CA ASN A 265 -24.50 -44.58 -8.48
C ASN A 265 -25.04 -43.65 -7.38
N PRO A 266 -25.90 -42.67 -7.72
CA PRO A 266 -26.62 -41.89 -6.72
C PRO A 266 -27.32 -42.82 -5.72
N GLY A 267 -27.22 -42.52 -4.42
CA GLY A 267 -27.79 -43.37 -3.38
C GLY A 267 -26.80 -44.33 -2.70
N GLN A 268 -25.64 -44.61 -3.30
CA GLN A 268 -24.66 -45.52 -2.71
C GLN A 268 -24.01 -44.91 -1.46
N ASN A 269 -23.73 -45.72 -0.45
CA ASN A 269 -23.05 -45.26 0.75
C ASN A 269 -21.59 -44.94 0.45
N VAL A 270 -21.18 -43.74 0.85
CA VAL A 270 -19.83 -43.22 0.68
C VAL A 270 -19.32 -42.65 1.99
N ARG A 271 -18.02 -42.73 2.21
CA ARG A 271 -17.33 -42.05 3.30
C ARG A 271 -16.70 -40.76 2.79
N ILE A 272 -16.89 -39.67 3.52
CA ILE A 272 -16.28 -38.39 3.20
C ILE A 272 -14.79 -38.46 3.57
N THR A 273 -13.91 -38.23 2.58
CA THR A 273 -12.46 -38.18 2.77
C THR A 273 -11.96 -36.76 2.95
N GLN A 274 -12.64 -35.79 2.33
CA GLN A 274 -12.36 -34.35 2.48
C GLN A 274 -13.68 -33.58 2.44
N GLN A 275 -13.86 -32.65 3.39
CA GLN A 275 -15.05 -31.78 3.42
C GLN A 275 -15.13 -30.87 2.19
N GLY A 276 -16.37 -30.61 1.75
CA GLY A 276 -16.68 -29.57 0.77
C GLY A 276 -17.12 -28.27 1.45
N TRP A 277 -17.44 -27.26 0.65
CA TRP A 277 -17.86 -25.95 1.13
C TRP A 277 -18.99 -25.38 0.27
N GLN A 278 -20.03 -24.85 0.91
CA GLN A 278 -21.12 -24.15 0.25
C GLN A 278 -21.31 -22.76 0.87
N LEU A 279 -21.46 -21.74 0.04
CA LEU A 279 -21.78 -20.38 0.45
C LEU A 279 -23.30 -20.22 0.50
N ARG A 280 -23.84 -19.69 1.62
CA ARG A 280 -25.24 -19.31 1.73
C ARG A 280 -25.36 -17.80 1.84
N ASN A 281 -26.00 -17.17 0.86
CA ASN A 281 -26.23 -15.72 0.85
C ASN A 281 -27.64 -15.38 0.32
N ALA A 282 -27.91 -14.08 0.11
CA ALA A 282 -29.22 -13.61 -0.36
C ALA A 282 -29.63 -14.15 -1.74
N ARG A 283 -28.68 -14.58 -2.59
CA ARG A 283 -28.93 -15.22 -3.89
C ARG A 283 -29.19 -16.73 -3.80
N GLY A 284 -29.09 -17.30 -2.60
CA GLY A 284 -29.34 -18.72 -2.33
C GLY A 284 -28.08 -19.48 -1.91
N GLN A 285 -28.03 -20.76 -2.28
CA GLN A 285 -26.91 -21.65 -1.95
C GLN A 285 -26.02 -21.82 -3.18
N HIS A 286 -24.73 -21.59 -3.01
CA HIS A 286 -23.73 -21.75 -4.05
C HIS A 286 -22.65 -22.72 -3.59
N LEU A 287 -22.45 -23.81 -4.32
CA LEU A 287 -21.42 -24.79 -3.98
C LEU A 287 -20.06 -24.29 -4.45
N VAL A 288 -19.17 -24.00 -3.50
CA VAL A 288 -17.81 -23.49 -3.76
C VAL A 288 -16.85 -24.65 -4.02
N ALA A 289 -16.96 -25.73 -3.23
CA ALA A 289 -16.20 -26.96 -3.45
C ALA A 289 -17.01 -28.20 -3.07
N LYS A 290 -16.92 -29.24 -3.92
CA LYS A 290 -17.48 -30.56 -3.64
C LYS A 290 -16.68 -31.26 -2.55
N ALA A 291 -17.37 -32.01 -1.70
CA ALA A 291 -16.71 -32.94 -0.78
C ALA A 291 -16.09 -34.10 -1.56
N SER A 292 -14.89 -34.54 -1.19
CA SER A 292 -14.31 -35.76 -1.76
C SER A 292 -14.79 -36.96 -0.97
N VAL A 293 -15.15 -38.03 -1.66
CA VAL A 293 -15.70 -39.24 -1.05
C VAL A 293 -15.09 -40.53 -1.61
N GLU A 294 -15.18 -41.61 -0.85
CA GLU A 294 -14.81 -42.98 -1.25
C GLU A 294 -15.98 -43.95 -1.01
N PRO A 295 -16.15 -45.02 -1.81
CA PRO A 295 -17.17 -46.03 -1.54
C PRO A 295 -16.95 -46.72 -0.19
N VAL A 296 -18.03 -46.98 0.54
CA VAL A 296 -17.99 -47.88 1.70
C VAL A 296 -18.24 -49.31 1.19
N PRO A 297 -17.35 -50.27 1.49
CA PRO A 297 -17.51 -51.67 1.07
C PRO A 297 -18.71 -52.36 1.71
#